data_AF-A0A949U697-F1
#
_entry.id   AF-A0A949U697-F1
#
_cell.length_a   1.000
_cell.length_b   1.000
_cell.length_c   1.000
_cell.angle_alpha   90.00
_cell.angle_beta   90.00
_cell.angle_gamma   90.00
#
_symmetry.space_group_name_H-M   'P 1'
#
loop_
_entity.id
_entity.type
_entity.pdbx_description
1 polymer ?
#
loop_
_entity_poly.entity_id
_entity_poly.type
_entity_poly.pdbx_seq_one_letter_code
_entity_poly.pdbx_strand_id
1 'polypeptide(L)'
;MRSTAALPADALLHSCALSYISDATLLSAAQVRHPHTPLQMASLDHSLWFLRPVRVDQWLAYVQTSPAAGSGRSFCEGRIYDAAGQLVAIATQEGLTRHLKHSRYTDKPLTNDC
;
A
#
# COMPACT_ATOMS: atom_id res chain seq x y z
N MET A 1 -1.52 -0.88 12.70
CA MET A 1 -2.91 -0.66 12.25
C MET A 1 -3.90 -1.34 13.19
N ARG A 2 -5.09 -0.77 13.34
CA ARG A 2 -6.20 -1.29 14.16
C ARG A 2 -7.50 -0.61 13.72
N SER A 3 -8.62 -1.34 13.66
CA SER A 3 -9.96 -0.74 13.55
C SER A 3 -10.24 0.16 14.76
N THR A 4 -10.85 1.32 14.52
CA THR A 4 -11.22 2.25 15.61
C THR A 4 -12.44 1.75 16.38
N ALA A 5 -13.33 1.00 15.71
CA ALA A 5 -14.48 0.35 16.30
C ALA A 5 -14.22 -1.14 16.52
N ALA A 6 -14.89 -1.70 17.54
CA ALA A 6 -15.00 -3.15 17.69
C ALA A 6 -15.73 -3.74 16.49
N LEU A 7 -15.32 -4.94 16.08
CA LEU A 7 -15.95 -5.68 14.98
C LEU A 7 -16.61 -6.95 15.54
N PRO A 8 -17.68 -7.46 14.90
CA PRO A 8 -18.24 -8.77 15.20
C PRO A 8 -17.15 -9.85 15.18
N ALA A 9 -17.28 -10.86 16.04
CA ALA A 9 -16.36 -12.00 16.13
C ALA A 9 -16.50 -12.99 14.94
N ASP A 10 -16.60 -12.47 13.72
CA ASP A 10 -16.64 -13.22 12.48
C ASP A 10 -15.24 -13.22 11.83
N ALA A 11 -14.66 -14.41 11.71
CA ALA A 11 -13.34 -14.62 11.13
C ALA A 11 -13.25 -14.17 9.66
N LEU A 12 -14.34 -14.29 8.89
CA LEU A 12 -14.37 -13.84 7.50
C LEU A 12 -14.31 -12.32 7.43
N LEU A 13 -15.12 -11.63 8.25
CA LEU A 13 -15.10 -10.17 8.33
C LEU A 13 -13.71 -9.65 8.70
N HIS A 14 -13.04 -10.26 9.68
CA HIS A 14 -11.68 -9.87 10.05
C HIS A 14 -10.68 -10.10 8.92
N SER A 15 -10.80 -11.22 8.19
CA SER A 15 -9.96 -11.50 7.02
C SER A 15 -10.19 -10.48 5.89
N CYS A 16 -11.45 -10.18 5.57
CA CYS A 16 -11.81 -9.17 4.58
C CYS A 16 -11.31 -7.76 4.95
N ALA A 17 -11.47 -7.39 6.22
CA ALA A 17 -10.98 -6.12 6.73
C ALA A 17 -9.44 -6.05 6.68
N LEU A 18 -8.75 -7.16 6.98
CA LEU A 18 -7.30 -7.24 6.83
C LEU A 18 -6.88 -7.09 5.37
N SER A 19 -7.54 -7.79 4.45
CA SER A 19 -7.30 -7.66 3.02
C SER A 19 -7.42 -6.22 2.56
N TYR A 20 -8.50 -5.53 2.95
CA TYR A 20 -8.73 -4.13 2.63
C TYR A 20 -7.60 -3.22 3.13
N ILE A 21 -7.28 -3.28 4.43
CA ILE A 21 -6.29 -2.36 5.00
C ILE A 21 -4.84 -2.69 4.56
N SER A 22 -4.58 -3.95 4.20
CA SER A 22 -3.26 -4.39 3.73
C SER A 22 -2.86 -3.77 2.40
N ASP A 23 -3.82 -3.60 1.47
CA ASP A 23 -3.61 -2.98 0.16
C ASP A 23 -3.57 -1.45 0.26
N ALA A 24 -4.37 -0.86 1.16
CA ALA A 24 -4.48 0.59 1.31
C ALA A 24 -3.17 1.32 1.62
N THR A 25 -2.14 0.61 2.12
CA THR A 25 -0.89 1.24 2.57
C THR A 25 0.37 0.64 1.95
N LEU A 26 0.34 -0.58 1.40
CA LEU A 26 1.57 -1.32 1.07
C LEU A 26 2.38 -0.67 -0.05
N LEU A 27 1.73 -0.19 -1.11
CA LEU A 27 2.43 0.47 -2.21
C LEU A 27 3.15 1.78 -1.78
N SER A 28 2.77 2.38 -0.65
CA SER A 28 3.46 3.57 -0.12
C SER A 28 4.90 3.28 0.34
N ALA A 29 5.23 2.02 0.65
CA ALA A 29 6.58 1.62 1.06
C ALA A 29 7.65 1.95 -0.01
N ALA A 30 7.27 1.90 -1.30
CA ALA A 30 8.15 2.29 -2.40
C ALA A 30 8.52 3.78 -2.37
N GLN A 31 7.66 4.63 -1.83
CA GLN A 31 7.88 6.08 -1.82
C GLN A 31 8.84 6.55 -0.72
N VAL A 32 9.10 5.75 0.31
CA VAL A 32 9.97 6.12 1.44
C VAL A 32 11.38 6.51 0.97
N ARG A 33 11.88 5.85 -0.08
CA ARG A 33 13.20 6.13 -0.69
C ARG A 33 13.16 7.20 -1.79
N HIS A 34 11.96 7.64 -2.18
CA HIS A 34 11.72 8.56 -3.29
C HIS A 34 10.74 9.70 -2.90
N PRO A 35 11.01 10.42 -1.79
CA PRO A 35 10.10 11.44 -1.29
C PRO A 35 9.86 12.54 -2.34
N HIS A 36 8.63 13.04 -2.42
CA HIS A 36 8.22 14.13 -3.32
C HIS A 36 8.40 13.84 -4.83
N THR A 37 8.64 12.59 -5.23
CA THR A 37 8.72 12.24 -6.65
C THR A 37 7.31 12.25 -7.27
N PRO A 38 7.06 13.05 -8.32
CA PRO A 38 5.75 13.09 -8.96
C PRO A 38 5.53 11.81 -9.78
N LEU A 39 4.76 10.89 -9.23
CA LEU A 39 4.47 9.59 -9.82
C LEU A 39 2.97 9.43 -10.12
N GLN A 40 2.65 8.83 -11.25
CA GLN A 40 1.40 8.13 -11.46
C GLN A 40 1.50 6.77 -10.78
N MET A 41 0.58 6.51 -9.86
CA MET A 41 0.55 5.28 -9.08
C MET A 41 -0.74 4.49 -9.30
N ALA A 42 -0.62 3.17 -9.38
CA ALA A 42 -1.75 2.24 -9.43
C ALA A 42 -1.30 0.87 -8.93
N SER A 43 -2.16 0.16 -8.20
CA SER A 43 -1.94 -1.26 -7.87
C SER A 43 -2.03 -2.09 -9.14
N LEU A 44 -1.11 -3.05 -9.32
CA LEU A 44 -1.15 -4.01 -10.44
C LEU A 44 -1.64 -5.38 -9.98
N ASP A 45 -1.12 -5.85 -8.85
CA ASP A 45 -1.57 -7.05 -8.17
C ASP A 45 -1.62 -6.84 -6.65
N HIS A 46 -2.13 -7.83 -5.93
CA HIS A 46 -2.01 -7.93 -4.48
C HIS A 46 -2.18 -9.38 -4.07
N SER A 47 -1.22 -9.92 -3.32
CA SER A 47 -1.27 -11.29 -2.79
C SER A 47 -1.16 -11.26 -1.28
N LEU A 48 -1.98 -12.05 -0.60
CA LEU A 48 -2.07 -12.10 0.85
C LEU A 48 -2.19 -13.54 1.33
N TRP A 49 -1.33 -13.93 2.27
CA TRP A 49 -1.35 -15.24 2.91
C TRP A 49 -1.69 -15.08 4.39
N PHE A 50 -2.79 -15.69 4.82
CA PHE A 50 -3.19 -15.79 6.22
C PHE A 50 -2.52 -17.00 6.85
N LEU A 51 -1.68 -16.78 7.86
CA LEU A 51 -0.93 -17.84 8.54
C LEU A 51 -1.59 -18.25 9.86
N ARG A 52 -2.37 -17.34 10.46
CA ARG A 52 -3.06 -17.50 11.74
C ARG A 52 -4.38 -16.73 11.72
N PRO A 53 -5.33 -17.06 12.62
CA PRO A 53 -6.51 -16.22 12.84
C PRO A 53 -6.10 -14.78 13.18
N VAL A 54 -6.86 -13.80 12.68
CA VAL A 54 -6.55 -12.37 12.84
C VAL A 54 -7.72 -11.63 13.47
N ARG A 55 -7.38 -10.63 14.29
CA ARG A 55 -8.32 -9.70 14.92
C ARG A 55 -7.90 -8.27 14.59
N VAL A 56 -8.45 -7.71 13.53
CA VAL A 56 -8.14 -6.33 13.07
C VAL A 56 -8.64 -5.24 14.02
N ASP A 57 -9.53 -5.56 14.96
CA ASP A 57 -9.94 -4.69 16.07
C ASP A 57 -8.92 -4.68 17.23
N GLN A 58 -7.87 -5.51 17.15
CA GLN A 58 -6.70 -5.47 18.00
C GLN A 58 -5.50 -4.89 17.25
N TRP A 59 -4.48 -4.46 17.98
CA TRP A 59 -3.29 -3.87 17.37
C TRP A 59 -2.54 -4.91 16.53
N LEU A 60 -2.31 -4.53 15.27
CA LEU A 60 -1.48 -5.26 14.33
C LEU A 60 -0.29 -4.38 13.91
N ALA A 61 0.94 -4.88 14.03
CA ALA A 61 2.10 -4.23 13.46
C ALA A 61 2.24 -4.64 11.99
N TYR A 62 2.21 -3.68 11.07
CA TYR A 62 2.40 -3.93 9.65
C TYR A 62 3.78 -3.41 9.24
N VAL A 63 4.74 -4.31 9.08
CA VAL A 63 6.12 -3.99 8.70
C VAL A 63 6.23 -4.09 7.20
N GLN A 64 6.47 -2.96 6.54
CA GLN A 64 6.43 -2.83 5.08
C GLN A 64 7.80 -2.47 4.54
N THR A 65 8.19 -3.07 3.42
CA THR A 65 9.46 -2.78 2.74
C THR A 65 9.26 -2.75 1.23
N SER A 66 10.13 -2.02 0.51
CA SER A 66 10.20 -2.08 -0.95
C SER A 66 11.66 -2.37 -1.34
N PRO A 67 11.98 -3.60 -1.75
CA PRO A 67 13.35 -3.98 -2.08
C PRO A 67 13.78 -3.54 -3.48
N ALA A 68 12.83 -3.27 -4.38
CA ALA A 68 13.12 -2.91 -5.77
C ALA A 68 12.05 -2.02 -6.42
N ALA A 69 12.51 -1.06 -7.21
CA ALA A 69 11.70 -0.23 -8.09
C ALA A 69 12.47 0.04 -9.40
N GLY A 70 11.75 0.04 -10.52
CA GLY A 70 12.35 0.20 -11.84
C GLY A 70 11.34 0.01 -12.97
N SER A 71 11.66 0.51 -14.16
CA SER A 71 10.81 0.39 -15.36
C SER A 71 9.34 0.82 -15.15
N GLY A 72 9.14 1.84 -14.30
CA GLY A 72 7.82 2.35 -13.94
C GLY A 72 7.01 1.46 -13.00
N ARG A 73 7.63 0.50 -12.31
CA ARG A 73 7.00 -0.40 -11.33
C ARG A 73 7.79 -0.44 -10.04
N SER A 74 7.12 -0.83 -8.95
CA SER A 74 7.73 -1.06 -7.64
C SER A 74 7.15 -2.31 -7.02
N PHE A 75 8.02 -3.11 -6.40
CA PHE A 75 7.62 -4.27 -5.62
C PHE A 75 7.66 -3.93 -4.14
N CYS A 76 6.62 -4.30 -3.41
CA CYS A 76 6.47 -4.09 -1.98
C CYS A 76 6.10 -5.40 -1.29
N GLU A 77 6.67 -5.63 -0.12
CA GLU A 77 6.33 -6.76 0.75
C GLU A 77 5.99 -6.28 2.16
N GLY A 78 5.10 -7.02 2.82
CA GLY A 78 4.58 -6.68 4.13
C GLY A 78 4.45 -7.89 5.03
N ARG A 79 4.89 -7.76 6.29
CA ARG A 79 4.73 -8.77 7.35
C ARG A 79 3.85 -8.19 8.45
N ILE A 80 2.79 -8.91 8.81
CA ILE A 80 1.78 -8.46 9.76
C ILE A 80 1.88 -9.29 11.04
N TYR A 81 2.09 -8.63 12.16
CA TYR A 81 2.22 -9.25 13.48
C TYR A 81 1.09 -8.82 14.41
N ASP A 82 0.63 -9.72 15.28
CA ASP A 82 -0.28 -9.36 16.37
C ASP A 82 0.45 -8.70 17.56
N ALA A 83 -0.32 -8.29 18.57
CA ALA A 83 0.23 -7.68 19.78
C ALA A 83 1.13 -8.61 20.62
N ALA A 84 1.06 -9.93 20.39
CA ALA A 84 1.93 -10.92 20.99
C ALA A 84 3.19 -11.21 20.14
N GLY A 85 3.37 -10.50 19.03
CA GLY A 85 4.50 -10.66 18.12
C GLY A 85 4.41 -11.88 17.20
N GLN A 86 3.25 -12.54 17.10
CA GLN A 86 3.06 -13.66 16.19
C GLN A 86 2.82 -13.15 14.77
N LEU A 87 3.51 -13.74 13.79
CA LEU A 87 3.28 -13.43 12.38
C LEU A 87 1.92 -14.00 11.94
N VAL A 88 0.94 -13.14 11.69
CA VAL A 88 -0.43 -13.55 11.34
C VAL A 88 -0.69 -13.56 9.85
N ALA A 89 -0.02 -12.70 9.08
CA ALA A 89 -0.16 -12.66 7.63
C ALA A 89 1.09 -12.08 6.93
N ILE A 90 1.24 -12.41 5.64
CA ILE A 90 2.24 -11.84 4.74
C ILE A 90 1.51 -11.31 3.51
N ALA A 91 1.89 -10.12 3.05
CA ALA A 91 1.37 -9.50 1.84
C ALA A 91 2.51 -9.17 0.86
N THR A 92 2.23 -9.27 -0.44
CA THR A 92 3.12 -8.80 -1.51
C THR A 92 2.32 -8.07 -2.58
N GLN A 93 2.91 -7.04 -3.18
CA GLN A 93 2.24 -6.20 -4.16
C GLN A 93 3.23 -5.59 -5.13
N GLU A 94 2.96 -5.71 -6.42
CA GLU A 94 3.54 -4.85 -7.45
C GLU A 94 2.58 -3.69 -7.76
N GLY A 95 3.15 -2.49 -7.92
CA GLY A 95 2.40 -1.33 -8.36
C GLY A 95 3.12 -0.55 -9.45
N LEU A 96 2.32 0.06 -10.32
CA LEU A 96 2.77 1.10 -11.24
C LEU A 96 3.27 2.28 -10.41
N THR A 97 4.47 2.74 -10.72
CA THR A 97 5.15 3.91 -10.12
C THR A 97 5.87 4.64 -11.24
N ARG A 98 5.09 5.25 -12.12
CA ARG A 98 5.59 5.88 -13.36
C ARG A 98 5.76 7.38 -13.16
N HIS A 99 6.91 7.94 -13.50
CA HIS A 99 7.10 9.39 -13.48
C HIS A 99 6.03 10.10 -14.30
N LEU A 100 5.40 11.10 -13.69
CA LEU A 100 4.54 12.02 -14.41
C LEU A 100 5.39 12.80 -15.41
N LYS A 101 4.99 12.81 -16.67
CA LYS A 101 5.60 13.70 -17.67
C LYS A 101 5.10 15.11 -17.38
N HIS A 102 6.00 16.09 -17.39
CA HIS A 102 5.59 17.48 -17.47
C HIS A 102 4.77 17.67 -18.75
N SER A 103 3.56 18.21 -18.63
CA SER A 103 2.74 18.48 -19.80
C SER A 103 3.41 19.61 -20.60
N ARG A 104 3.74 19.37 -21.87
CA ARG A 104 4.20 20.45 -22.78
C ARG A 104 3.12 21.52 -23.04
N TYR A 105 1.91 21.36 -22.49
CA TYR A 105 0.83 22.33 -22.64
C TYR A 105 0.92 23.49 -21.63
N THR A 106 1.55 23.29 -20.47
CA THR A 106 1.71 24.34 -19.45
C THR A 106 2.89 25.28 -19.72
N ASP A 107 3.72 24.98 -20.73
CA ASP A 107 4.85 25.82 -21.17
C ASP A 107 4.48 26.83 -22.26
N LYS A 108 3.20 26.90 -22.68
CA LYS A 108 2.77 28.02 -23.55
C LYS A 108 2.71 29.28 -22.68
N PRO A 109 3.49 30.35 -22.98
CA PRO A 109 3.22 31.63 -22.36
C PRO A 109 1.75 31.97 -22.63
N LEU A 110 1.07 32.53 -21.62
CA LEU A 110 -0.23 33.16 -21.79
C LEU A 110 -0.02 34.37 -22.72
N THR A 111 0.02 34.13 -24.02
CA THR A 111 -0.14 35.18 -25.01
C THR A 111 -1.58 35.64 -24.88
N ASN A 112 -1.76 36.77 -24.21
CA ASN A 112 -2.95 37.61 -24.34
C ASN A 112 -3.04 38.05 -25.82
N ASP A 113 -3.62 37.20 -26.65
CA ASP A 113 -4.16 37.62 -27.94
C ASP A 113 -5.68 37.65 -27.80
N CYS A 114 -6.16 38.88 -27.52
CA CYS A 114 -7.45 39.50 -27.77
C CYS A 114 -8.74 38.69 -27.54
#